data_AF-A0A2H5CM72-F1
#
_entry.id   AF-A0A2H5CM72-F1
#
_cell.length_a   1.000
_cell.length_b   1.000
_cell.length_c   1.000
_cell.angle_alpha   90.00
_cell.angle_beta   90.00
_cell.angle_gamma   90.00
#
_symmetry.space_group_name_H-M   'P 1'
#
loop_
_entity.id
_entity.type
_entity.pdbx_description
1 polymer ?
#
loop_
_entity_poly.entity_id
_entity_poly.type
_entity_poly.pdbx_seq_one_letter_code
_entity_poly.pdbx_strand_id
1 'polypeptide(L)'
;NRKLGIDKQLTDSVLTVEDILATIKYLVSLHANETKMNGTRDGKPVELRLDVDDIDHFGNRRIRAVGELIQNQVRTGLSRMERVVRERMTTQDIEAITPQTLI
;
A
#
# COMPACT_ATOMS: atom_id res chain seq x y z
N ASN A 1 -2.39 7.06 -8.25
CA ASN A 1 -3.26 7.53 -9.36
C ASN A 1 -2.86 8.91 -9.88
N ARG A 2 -2.96 10.01 -9.10
CA ARG A 2 -2.63 11.37 -9.57
C ARG A 2 -1.18 11.55 -10.10
N LYS A 3 -0.18 11.02 -9.39
CA LYS A 3 1.24 11.16 -9.75
C LYS A 3 1.62 10.41 -11.03
N LEU A 4 1.03 9.23 -11.23
CA LEU A 4 1.32 8.34 -12.35
C LEU A 4 0.33 8.48 -13.52
N GLY A 5 -0.68 9.34 -13.40
CA GLY A 5 -1.75 9.50 -14.40
C GLY A 5 -2.44 8.18 -14.74
N ILE A 6 -2.89 7.46 -13.70
CA ILE A 6 -3.64 6.20 -13.85
C ILE A 6 -5.05 6.43 -13.32
N ASP A 7 -6.05 6.07 -14.11
CA ASP A 7 -7.46 6.06 -13.71
C ASP A 7 -7.83 4.70 -13.10
N LYS A 8 -7.74 4.64 -11.77
CA LYS A 8 -8.23 3.52 -10.96
C LYS A 8 -9.18 4.01 -9.88
N GLN A 9 -10.10 3.14 -9.46
CA GLN A 9 -11.04 3.48 -8.40
C GLN A 9 -10.29 3.70 -7.09
N LEU A 10 -10.74 4.65 -6.26
CA LEU A 10 -10.09 4.94 -4.97
C LEU A 10 -10.25 3.80 -3.96
N THR A 11 -11.20 2.89 -4.19
CA THR A 11 -11.41 1.69 -3.37
C THR A 11 -10.31 0.66 -3.55
N ASP A 12 -9.62 0.67 -4.69
CA ASP A 12 -8.55 -0.26 -5.00
C ASP A 12 -7.31 0.10 -4.19
N SER A 13 -7.13 -0.61 -3.06
CA SER A 13 -6.07 -0.35 -2.08
C SER A 13 -4.90 -1.33 -2.18
N VAL A 14 -4.92 -2.21 -3.18
CA VAL A 14 -3.87 -3.22 -3.43
C VAL A 14 -3.12 -2.83 -4.69
N LEU A 15 -1.79 -2.96 -4.64
CA LEU A 15 -0.92 -2.66 -5.76
C LEU A 15 -1.10 -3.68 -6.89
N THR A 16 -1.18 -3.20 -8.13
CA THR A 16 -1.26 -4.05 -9.32
C THR A 16 0.05 -4.01 -10.11
N VAL A 17 0.22 -4.97 -11.03
CA VAL A 17 1.39 -5.04 -11.93
C VAL A 17 1.54 -3.76 -12.75
N GLU A 18 0.42 -3.18 -13.21
CA GLU A 18 0.41 -1.92 -13.95
C GLU A 18 0.97 -0.75 -13.14
N ASP A 19 0.67 -0.68 -11.84
CA ASP A 19 1.16 0.40 -10.98
C ASP A 19 2.69 0.30 -10.81
N ILE A 20 3.19 -0.94 -10.68
CA ILE A 20 4.63 -1.21 -10.61
C ILE A 20 5.31 -0.79 -11.91
N LEU A 21 4.77 -1.21 -13.07
CA LEU A 21 5.32 -0.85 -14.38
C LEU A 21 5.32 0.66 -14.60
N ALA A 22 4.23 1.35 -14.26
CA ALA A 22 4.14 2.80 -14.36
C ALA A 22 5.14 3.51 -13.44
N THR A 23 5.34 3.01 -12.21
CA THR A 23 6.31 3.55 -11.27
C THR A 23 7.75 3.41 -11.78
N ILE A 24 8.10 2.23 -12.31
CA ILE A 24 9.44 2.00 -12.88
C ILE A 24 9.66 2.88 -14.10
N LYS A 25 8.67 2.99 -15.00
CA LYS A 25 8.74 3.91 -16.15
C LYS A 25 8.97 5.34 -15.68
N TYR A 26 8.20 5.81 -14.69
CA TYR A 26 8.36 7.15 -14.12
C TYR A 26 9.80 7.38 -13.63
N LEU A 27 10.35 6.42 -12.88
CA LEU A 27 11.73 6.50 -12.37
C LEU A 27 12.78 6.53 -13.48
N VAL A 28 12.64 5.68 -14.50
CA VAL A 28 13.59 5.61 -15.63
C VAL A 28 13.53 6.90 -16.46
N SER A 29 12.34 7.39 -16.78
CA SER A 29 12.17 8.67 -17.50
C SER A 29 12.76 9.84 -16.71
N LEU A 30 12.56 9.89 -15.39
CA LEU A 30 13.18 10.90 -14.53
C LEU A 30 14.71 10.81 -14.56
N HIS A 31 15.27 9.60 -14.52
CA HIS A 31 16.71 9.37 -14.62
C HIS A 31 17.27 9.78 -16.00
N ALA A 32 16.49 9.60 -17.07
CA ALA A 32 16.82 10.05 -18.42
C ALA A 32 16.69 11.57 -18.61
N ASN A 33 16.36 12.33 -17.56
CA ASN A 33 16.08 13.78 -17.58
C ASN A 33 14.90 14.16 -18.50
N GLU A 34 13.97 13.24 -18.73
CA GLU A 34 12.70 13.57 -19.37
C GLU A 34 11.89 14.45 -18.42
N THR A 35 11.23 15.47 -18.96
CA THR A 35 10.42 16.41 -18.17
C THR A 35 8.94 16.09 -18.20
N LYS A 36 8.53 15.15 -19.06
CA LYS A 36 7.13 14.86 -19.35
C LYS A 36 6.89 13.39 -19.65
N MET A 37 5.71 12.89 -19.27
CA MET A 37 5.26 11.52 -19.52
C MET A 37 3.77 11.51 -19.87
N ASN A 38 3.35 10.64 -20.77
CA ASN A 38 1.93 10.47 -21.09
C ASN A 38 1.21 9.67 -19.99
N GLY A 39 0.04 10.14 -19.58
CA GLY A 39 -0.87 9.45 -18.67
C GLY A 39 -2.32 9.63 -19.08
N THR A 40 -3.24 9.05 -18.31
CA THR A 40 -4.68 9.20 -18.48
C THR A 40 -5.30 9.74 -17.19
N ARG A 41 -6.24 10.68 -17.32
CA ARG A 41 -6.98 11.22 -16.20
C ARG A 41 -8.42 11.50 -16.59
N ASP A 42 -9.36 10.96 -15.83
CA ASP A 42 -10.80 11.03 -16.11
C ASP A 42 -11.13 10.58 -17.56
N GLY A 43 -10.43 9.55 -18.04
CA GLY A 43 -10.57 9.00 -19.39
C GLY A 43 -9.92 9.84 -20.50
N LYS A 44 -9.19 10.92 -20.17
CA LYS A 44 -8.54 11.80 -21.15
C LYS A 44 -7.02 11.66 -21.11
N PRO A 45 -6.32 11.70 -22.26
CA PRO A 45 -4.87 11.75 -22.27
C PRO A 45 -4.39 13.06 -21.63
N VAL A 46 -3.42 12.95 -20.73
CA VAL A 46 -2.81 14.07 -20.02
C VAL A 46 -1.30 13.93 -20.06
N GLU A 47 -0.60 15.04 -20.27
CA GLU A 47 0.84 15.12 -20.17
C GLU A 47 1.23 15.39 -18.71
N LEU A 48 1.84 14.39 -18.07
CA LEU A 48 2.31 14.45 -16.68
C LEU A 48 3.67 15.13 -16.64
N ARG A 49 3.85 16.05 -15.70
CA ARG A 49 5.17 16.61 -15.39
C ARG A 49 5.99 15.58 -14.60
N LEU A 50 7.19 15.30 -15.09
CA LEU A 50 8.20 14.53 -14.37
C LEU A 50 9.07 15.49 -13.58
N ASP A 51 9.09 15.29 -12.27
CA ASP A 51 9.95 16.04 -11.35
C ASP A 51 10.22 15.20 -10.10
N VAL A 52 11.30 15.54 -9.40
CA VAL A 52 11.60 15.00 -8.07
C VAL A 52 10.61 15.59 -7.09
N ASP A 53 10.06 14.76 -6.21
CA ASP A 53 9.11 15.22 -5.21
C ASP A 53 9.81 16.00 -4.10
N ASP A 54 9.22 17.14 -3.72
CA ASP A 54 9.56 17.84 -2.50
C ASP A 54 8.98 17.08 -1.30
N ILE A 55 9.88 16.49 -0.50
CA ILE A 55 9.53 15.66 0.65
C ILE A 55 8.88 16.45 1.80
N ASP A 56 9.05 17.77 1.83
CA ASP A 56 8.51 18.62 2.87
C ASP A 56 7.12 19.17 2.53
N HIS A 57 6.64 18.94 1.31
CA HIS A 57 5.31 19.35 0.88
C HIS A 57 4.22 18.75 1.78
N PHE A 58 3.34 19.59 2.35
CA PHE A 58 2.27 19.13 3.26
C PHE A 58 1.30 18.14 2.62
N GLY A 59 1.11 18.15 1.29
CA GLY A 59 0.34 17.13 0.58
C GLY A 59 0.91 15.70 0.74
N ASN A 60 2.19 15.57 1.08
CA ASN A 60 2.88 14.31 1.40
C ASN A 60 2.88 14.02 2.91
N ARG A 61 2.33 14.91 3.75
CA ARG A 61 2.24 14.75 5.21
C ARG A 61 0.81 14.35 5.58
N ARG A 62 0.65 13.18 6.21
CA ARG A 62 -0.65 12.72 6.74
C ARG A 62 -0.63 12.71 8.27
N ILE A 63 -1.61 13.37 8.87
CA ILE A 63 -1.82 13.33 10.33
C ILE A 63 -2.44 11.98 10.71
N ARG A 64 -1.89 11.34 11.74
CA ARG A 64 -2.45 10.11 12.32
C ARG A 64 -3.08 10.45 13.66
N ALA A 65 -4.39 10.22 13.79
CA ALA A 65 -5.10 10.42 15.04
C ALA A 65 -4.75 9.32 16.07
N VAL A 66 -4.98 9.60 17.36
CA VAL A 66 -4.70 8.65 18.46
C VAL A 66 -5.37 7.28 18.22
N GLY A 67 -6.62 7.27 17.76
CA GLY A 67 -7.35 6.04 17.44
C GLY A 67 -6.66 5.20 16.34
N GLU A 68 -6.10 5.84 15.31
CA GLU A 68 -5.35 5.13 14.25
C GLU A 68 -4.07 4.49 14.81
N LEU A 69 -3.37 5.20 15.69
CA LEU A 69 -2.15 4.68 16.32
C LEU A 69 -2.45 3.46 17.18
N ILE A 70 -3.50 3.52 18.00
CA ILE A 70 -3.95 2.40 18.83
C ILE A 70 -4.39 1.23 17.94
N GLN A 71 -5.18 1.49 16.90
CA GLN A 71 -5.64 0.45 15.96
C GLN A 71 -4.46 -0.28 15.30
N ASN A 72 -3.41 0.45 14.89
CA ASN A 72 -2.20 -0.14 14.30
C ASN A 72 -1.43 -1.02 15.30
N GLN A 73 -1.36 -0.61 16.58
CA GLN A 73 -0.75 -1.43 17.63
C GLN A 73 -1.54 -2.71 17.89
N VAL A 74 -2.86 -2.61 18.03
CA VAL A 74 -3.75 -3.77 18.23
C VAL A 74 -3.66 -4.72 17.03
N ARG A 75 -3.67 -4.21 15.80
CA ARG A 75 -3.51 -5.02 14.58
C ARG A 75 -2.20 -5.81 14.59
N THR A 76 -1.10 -5.16 14.97
CA THR A 76 0.21 -5.82 15.08
C THR A 76 0.18 -6.94 16.14
N GLY A 77 -0.46 -6.69 17.28
CA GLY A 77 -0.66 -7.71 18.32
C GLY A 77 -1.48 -8.90 17.82
N LEU A 78 -2.57 -8.63 17.11
CA LEU A 78 -3.43 -9.65 16.50
C LEU A 78 -2.68 -10.50 15.46
N SER A 79 -1.86 -9.90 14.60
CA SER A 79 -1.05 -10.66 13.63
C SER A 79 -0.04 -11.59 14.30
N ARG A 80 0.51 -11.23 15.46
CA ARG A 80 1.38 -12.13 16.24
C ARG A 80 0.58 -13.28 16.86
N MET A 81 -0.58 -12.99 17.44
CA MET A 81 -1.47 -14.03 17.97
C MET A 81 -1.93 -14.99 16.86
N GLU A 82 -2.30 -14.46 15.68
CA GLU A 82 -2.67 -15.27 14.51
C GLU A 82 -1.56 -16.25 14.13
N ARG A 83 -0.29 -15.81 14.14
CA ARG A 83 0.85 -16.69 13.86
C ARG A 83 0.95 -17.83 14.87
N VAL A 84 0.84 -17.53 16.17
CA VAL A 84 0.89 -18.54 17.24
C VAL A 84 -0.26 -19.54 17.11
N VAL A 85 -1.47 -19.04 16.81
CA VAL A 85 -2.65 -19.89 16.54
C VAL A 85 -2.36 -20.84 15.38
N ARG A 86 -1.85 -20.34 14.24
CA ARG A 86 -1.49 -21.17 13.08
C ARG A 86 -0.43 -22.24 13.43
N GLU A 87 0.58 -21.87 14.21
CA GLU A 87 1.62 -22.81 14.66
C GLU A 87 1.03 -23.91 15.58
N ARG A 88 0.17 -23.54 16.54
CA ARG A 88 -0.50 -24.51 17.44
C ARG A 88 -1.46 -25.43 16.70
N MET A 89 -2.15 -24.95 15.66
CA MET A 89 -3.04 -25.78 14.82
C MET A 89 -2.30 -26.92 14.11
N THR A 90 -0.99 -26.80 13.88
CA THR A 90 -0.19 -27.86 13.24
C THR A 90 0.37 -28.89 14.22
N THR A 91 0.34 -28.61 15.54
CA THR A 91 1.00 -29.43 16.56
C THR A 91 0.04 -30.01 17.61
N GLN A 92 -1.13 -29.41 17.80
CA GLN A 92 -2.16 -29.90 18.72
C GLN A 92 -3.01 -31.01 18.08
N ASP A 93 -3.47 -31.94 18.92
CA ASP A 93 -4.44 -32.96 18.53
C ASP A 93 -5.77 -32.32 18.15
N ILE A 94 -6.30 -32.69 16.98
CA ILE A 94 -7.48 -32.09 16.35
C ILE A 94 -8.70 -32.18 17.27
N GLU A 95 -8.84 -33.28 18.03
CA GLU A 95 -9.97 -33.49 18.93
C GLU A 95 -9.92 -32.62 20.19
N ALA A 96 -8.75 -32.07 20.53
CA ALA A 96 -8.53 -31.22 21.72
C ALA A 96 -8.52 -29.72 21.39
N ILE A 97 -8.66 -29.33 20.11
CA ILE A 97 -8.58 -27.94 19.69
C ILE A 97 -9.83 -27.16 20.15
N THR A 98 -9.61 -26.07 20.89
CA THR A 98 -10.63 -25.07 21.22
C THR A 98 -10.05 -23.66 21.04
N PRO A 99 -10.88 -22.60 20.89
CA PRO A 99 -10.36 -21.23 20.80
C PRO A 99 -9.44 -20.86 21.97
N GLN A 100 -9.73 -21.36 23.17
CA GLN A 100 -8.93 -21.09 24.36
C GLN A 100 -7.56 -21.80 24.34
N THR A 101 -7.43 -22.97 23.69
CA THR A 101 -6.12 -23.66 23.59
C THR A 101 -5.24 -23.12 22.47
N LEU A 102 -5.83 -22.38 21.53
CA LEU A 102 -5.12 -21.79 20.39
C LEU A 102 -4.60 -20.37 20.63
N ILE A 103 -5.31 -19.57 21.44
CA ILE A 103 -4.89 -18.22 21.87
C ILE A 103 -3.82 -18.34 22.97
#